data_AF-A0A062VBH0-F1
#
_entry.id   AF-A0A062VBH0-F1
#
_cell.length_a   1.000
_cell.length_b   1.000
_cell.length_c   1.000
_cell.angle_alpha   90.00
_cell.angle_beta   90.00
_cell.angle_gamma   90.00
#
_symmetry.space_group_name_H-M   'P 1'
#
loop_
_entity.id
_entity.type
_entity.pdbx_description
1 polymer ?
#
loop_
_entity_poly.entity_id
_entity_poly.type
_entity_poly.pdbx_seq_one_letter_code
_entity_poly.pdbx_strand_id
1 'polypeptide(L)'
;MEKRTLATLAVVLIIVGVTGLVLSSGYLRYPPGYSPRNMMGGDGFWSGMMGGGMMGGMMGGMMQMMGGNMLISGGVPYNPDGSLITLEQAEDIANRYLASQNNPDLELADLEEWEFNFYVEYKEKSTGVKAFQMLIDKYTGNMFPEMGPNMMWNTKYMMGLQAGAMPITEEQARVYAQQFLDSRLPGTKTEDGGVFYGYYHFDVKKDDKMYGMLDVNGYSGQVWYHTWHGNFIRED
;
A
#
# COMPACT_ATOMS: atom_id res chain seq x y z
N MET A 1 -25.35 2.33 -52.91
CA MET A 1 -24.02 2.52 -52.31
C MET A 1 -23.00 2.35 -53.43
N GLU A 2 -22.23 3.38 -53.76
CA GLU A 2 -21.33 3.34 -54.91
C GLU A 2 -20.13 2.40 -54.64
N LYS A 3 -19.61 1.76 -55.69
CA LYS A 3 -18.47 0.80 -55.60
C LYS A 3 -17.24 1.40 -54.89
N ARG A 4 -17.10 2.73 -54.92
CA ARG A 4 -16.03 3.47 -54.24
C ARG A 4 -16.20 3.48 -52.72
N THR A 5 -17.43 3.56 -52.21
CA THR A 5 -17.72 3.56 -50.76
C THR A 5 -17.48 2.18 -50.13
N LEU A 6 -17.74 1.10 -50.87
CA LEU A 6 -17.46 -0.28 -50.46
C LEU A 6 -15.95 -0.58 -50.37
N ALA A 7 -15.17 -0.02 -51.30
CA ALA A 7 -13.71 -0.19 -51.30
C ALA A 7 -13.05 0.49 -50.08
N THR A 8 -13.52 1.70 -49.72
CA THR A 8 -12.97 2.42 -48.55
C THR A 8 -13.30 1.71 -47.23
N LEU A 9 -14.52 1.18 -47.09
CA LEU A 9 -14.92 0.41 -45.89
C LEU A 9 -14.12 -0.89 -45.74
N ALA A 10 -13.82 -1.58 -46.84
CA ALA A 10 -13.01 -2.79 -46.82
C ALA A 10 -11.55 -2.52 -46.37
N VAL A 11 -10.96 -1.41 -46.80
CA VAL A 11 -9.60 -1.02 -46.40
C VAL A 11 -9.52 -0.65 -44.92
N VAL A 12 -10.53 0.06 -44.39
CA VAL A 12 -10.58 0.42 -42.95
C VAL A 12 -10.73 -0.81 -42.06
N LEU A 13 -11.54 -1.81 -42.46
CA LEU A 13 -11.71 -3.06 -41.71
C LEU A 13 -10.44 -3.92 -41.69
N ILE A 14 -9.66 -3.93 -42.78
CA ILE A 14 -8.39 -4.65 -42.84
C ILE A 14 -7.35 -3.98 -41.92
N ILE A 15 -7.29 -2.65 -41.89
CA ILE A 15 -6.34 -1.93 -41.01
C ILE A 15 -6.69 -2.18 -39.54
N VAL A 16 -7.96 -2.08 -39.13
CA VAL A 16 -8.38 -2.37 -37.75
C VAL A 16 -8.11 -3.83 -37.37
N GLY A 17 -8.30 -4.77 -38.30
CA GLY A 17 -8.00 -6.18 -38.09
C GLY A 17 -6.51 -6.49 -37.90
N VAL A 18 -5.64 -5.82 -38.66
CA VAL A 18 -4.17 -6.02 -38.57
C VAL A 18 -3.60 -5.36 -37.32
N THR A 19 -4.07 -4.17 -36.92
CA THR A 19 -3.63 -3.52 -35.67
C THR A 19 -4.08 -4.30 -34.42
N GLY A 20 -5.28 -4.91 -34.47
CA GLY A 20 -5.78 -5.79 -33.41
C GLY A 20 -5.00 -7.10 -33.26
N LEU A 21 -4.40 -7.62 -34.34
CA LEU A 21 -3.59 -8.84 -34.33
C LEU A 21 -2.14 -8.61 -33.87
N VAL A 22 -1.61 -7.41 -34.09
CA VAL A 22 -0.25 -7.04 -33.65
C VAL A 22 -0.24 -6.72 -32.15
N LEU A 23 -1.34 -6.25 -31.57
CA LEU A 23 -1.47 -6.03 -30.11
C LEU A 23 -1.73 -7.31 -29.31
N SER A 24 -2.15 -8.41 -29.95
CA SER A 24 -2.40 -9.70 -29.27
C SER A 24 -1.23 -10.67 -29.31
N SER A 25 -0.19 -10.40 -30.11
CA SER A 25 0.98 -11.29 -30.28
C SER A 25 2.17 -10.95 -29.37
N GLY A 26 2.11 -9.84 -28.62
CA GLY A 26 3.15 -9.45 -27.64
C GLY A 26 3.02 -10.08 -26.24
N TYR A 27 1.90 -10.76 -25.95
CA TYR A 27 1.56 -11.26 -24.61
C TYR A 27 1.88 -12.75 -24.40
N LEU A 28 3.05 -13.25 -24.80
CA LEU A 28 3.42 -14.64 -24.49
C LEU A 28 4.93 -14.81 -24.30
N ARG A 29 5.42 -14.48 -23.09
CA ARG A 29 6.52 -15.21 -22.44
C ARG A 29 6.73 -14.79 -20.97
N TYR A 30 6.10 -15.50 -20.04
CA TYR A 30 6.62 -15.77 -18.68
C TYR A 30 6.05 -17.12 -18.18
N PRO A 31 6.79 -17.86 -17.33
CA PRO A 31 6.58 -19.28 -17.06
C PRO A 31 5.42 -19.55 -16.07
N PRO A 32 4.92 -20.81 -15.97
CA PRO A 32 3.66 -21.11 -15.29
C PRO A 32 3.84 -21.29 -13.78
N GLY A 33 3.01 -20.62 -13.00
CA GLY A 33 2.93 -20.84 -11.55
C GLY A 33 1.75 -20.14 -10.90
N TYR A 34 0.74 -20.92 -10.52
CA TYR A 34 -0.37 -20.63 -9.60
C TYR A 34 -1.49 -19.68 -10.05
N SER A 35 -2.55 -20.30 -10.59
CA SER A 35 -3.92 -19.79 -10.56
C SER A 35 -4.64 -20.22 -9.26
N PRO A 36 -5.42 -19.33 -8.62
CA PRO A 36 -6.51 -19.79 -7.77
C PRO A 36 -7.83 -19.11 -8.13
N ARG A 37 -8.64 -19.77 -8.98
CA ARG A 37 -10.10 -19.63 -8.89
C ARG A 37 -10.83 -20.78 -9.57
N ASN A 38 -11.39 -21.67 -8.76
CA ASN A 38 -12.77 -22.18 -8.89
C ASN A 38 -12.99 -23.34 -7.91
N MET A 39 -13.50 -23.02 -6.72
CA MET A 39 -14.45 -23.90 -6.02
C MET A 39 -15.52 -23.00 -5.39
N MET A 40 -16.58 -22.77 -6.17
CA MET A 40 -17.91 -22.51 -5.59
C MET A 40 -18.53 -23.87 -5.26
N GLY A 41 -18.96 -23.99 -4.02
CA GLY A 41 -19.71 -25.10 -3.43
C GLY A 41 -19.62 -24.87 -1.93
N GLY A 42 -20.67 -24.72 -1.16
CA GLY A 42 -22.10 -24.90 -1.34
C GLY A 42 -22.71 -24.61 0.03
N ASP A 43 -24.02 -24.57 0.09
CA ASP A 43 -24.78 -24.33 1.31
C ASP A 43 -24.33 -25.20 2.49
N GLY A 44 -24.24 -24.56 3.65
CA GLY A 44 -24.50 -25.13 4.98
C GLY A 44 -23.66 -26.32 5.42
N PHE A 45 -22.52 -26.09 6.11
CA PHE A 45 -22.02 -27.07 7.10
C PHE A 45 -21.00 -26.55 8.14
N TRP A 46 -21.03 -25.27 8.54
CA TRP A 46 -20.14 -24.78 9.63
C TRP A 46 -20.84 -23.91 10.68
N SER A 47 -22.16 -24.05 10.81
CA SER A 47 -22.88 -23.53 11.96
C SER A 47 -22.77 -24.52 13.11
N GLY A 48 -21.81 -24.29 14.01
CA GLY A 48 -21.78 -24.97 15.30
C GLY A 48 -20.54 -25.83 15.55
N MET A 49 -19.40 -25.20 15.78
CA MET A 49 -18.34 -25.65 16.70
C MET A 49 -17.12 -24.76 16.46
N MET A 50 -16.99 -23.64 17.18
CA MET A 50 -15.72 -23.10 17.68
C MET A 50 -16.05 -21.93 18.61
N GLY A 51 -15.94 -22.18 19.92
CA GLY A 51 -16.16 -21.19 20.96
C GLY A 51 -15.16 -20.04 20.85
N GLY A 52 -15.66 -18.82 21.00
CA GLY A 52 -14.97 -17.54 20.83
C GLY A 52 -13.87 -17.21 21.86
N GLY A 53 -13.14 -18.20 22.38
CA GLY A 53 -12.06 -18.00 23.35
C GLY A 53 -10.66 -18.37 22.84
N MET A 54 -10.54 -19.11 21.74
CA MET A 54 -9.26 -19.71 21.32
C MET A 54 -8.59 -19.00 20.13
N MET A 55 -9.34 -18.21 19.34
CA MET A 55 -8.77 -17.42 18.24
C MET A 55 -7.93 -16.22 18.71
N GLY A 56 -8.28 -15.60 19.85
CA GLY A 56 -7.57 -14.41 20.35
C GLY A 56 -6.13 -14.70 20.78
N GLY A 57 -5.88 -15.87 21.39
CA GLY A 57 -4.55 -16.28 21.82
C GLY A 57 -3.65 -16.79 20.69
N MET A 58 -4.25 -17.45 19.69
CA MET A 58 -3.51 -17.96 18.54
C MET A 58 -3.10 -16.83 17.58
N MET A 59 -3.95 -15.81 17.43
CA MET A 59 -3.61 -14.60 16.66
C MET A 59 -2.51 -13.80 17.37
N GLY A 60 -2.57 -13.64 18.70
CA GLY A 60 -1.52 -12.98 19.49
C GLY A 60 -0.16 -13.69 19.47
N GLY A 61 -0.15 -15.03 19.50
CA GLY A 61 1.07 -15.83 19.35
C GLY A 61 1.66 -15.81 17.93
N MET A 62 0.80 -15.80 16.91
CA MET A 62 1.21 -15.61 15.51
C MET A 62 1.70 -14.18 15.25
N MET A 63 1.18 -13.18 15.97
CA MET A 63 1.57 -11.77 15.94
C MET A 63 2.94 -11.54 16.60
N GLN A 64 3.32 -12.31 17.61
CA GLN A 64 4.68 -12.30 18.17
C GLN A 64 5.68 -13.05 17.28
N MET A 65 5.22 -14.00 16.46
CA MET A 65 6.07 -14.74 15.52
C MET A 65 6.26 -13.99 14.18
N MET A 66 5.21 -13.33 13.67
CA MET A 66 5.31 -12.41 12.53
C MET A 66 5.94 -11.07 12.93
N GLY A 67 5.66 -10.57 14.14
CA GLY A 67 6.33 -9.39 14.70
C GLY A 67 7.71 -9.68 15.30
N GLY A 68 8.13 -10.93 15.46
CA GLY A 68 9.45 -11.28 16.03
C GLY A 68 10.47 -11.70 14.99
N ASN A 69 10.02 -12.35 13.91
CA ASN A 69 10.89 -12.96 12.91
C ASN A 69 10.60 -12.56 11.45
N MET A 70 9.57 -11.76 11.16
CA MET A 70 9.45 -11.02 9.89
C MET A 70 9.87 -9.54 10.04
N LEU A 71 10.15 -9.07 11.27
CA LEU A 71 10.79 -7.77 11.53
C LEU A 71 12.31 -7.77 11.24
N ILE A 72 12.89 -8.91 10.87
CA ILE A 72 14.27 -9.02 10.35
C ILE A 72 14.20 -9.30 8.84
N SER A 73 13.51 -8.45 8.09
CA SER A 73 14.04 -7.89 6.84
C SER A 73 13.06 -6.83 6.34
N GLY A 74 13.09 -5.66 6.98
CA GLY A 74 12.78 -4.40 6.28
C GLY A 74 13.84 -4.09 5.20
N GLY A 75 14.79 -4.99 4.95
CA GLY A 75 15.72 -4.91 3.84
C GLY A 75 15.12 -5.57 2.60
N VAL A 76 15.18 -4.84 1.49
CA VAL A 76 15.08 -5.43 0.16
C VAL A 76 16.16 -6.52 0.01
N PRO A 77 15.86 -7.68 -0.59
CA PRO A 77 16.90 -8.60 -1.01
C PRO A 77 17.89 -7.85 -1.92
N TYR A 78 19.12 -7.63 -1.45
CA TYR A 78 20.15 -7.00 -2.27
C TYR A 78 20.45 -7.92 -3.46
N ASN A 79 20.16 -7.43 -4.66
CA ASN A 79 20.47 -8.12 -5.90
C ASN A 79 21.66 -7.43 -6.56
N PRO A 80 22.89 -7.99 -6.48
CA PRO A 80 24.09 -7.36 -7.04
C PRO A 80 24.01 -7.17 -8.56
N ASP A 81 23.21 -7.98 -9.25
CA ASP A 81 23.03 -7.94 -10.70
C ASP A 81 21.71 -7.27 -11.10
N GLY A 82 20.93 -6.79 -10.12
CA GLY A 82 19.64 -6.13 -10.34
C GLY A 82 19.79 -4.65 -10.61
N SER A 83 18.99 -4.12 -11.53
CA SER A 83 18.80 -2.68 -11.68
C SER A 83 17.64 -2.21 -10.80
N LEU A 84 17.84 -1.13 -10.05
CA LEU A 84 16.75 -0.46 -9.36
C LEU A 84 15.84 0.23 -10.39
N ILE A 85 14.53 0.18 -10.15
CA ILE A 85 13.56 0.98 -10.89
C ILE A 85 13.67 2.44 -10.45
N THR A 86 13.31 3.37 -11.34
CA THR A 86 13.33 4.80 -11.07
C THR A 86 12.03 5.26 -10.38
N LEU A 87 12.03 6.49 -9.84
CA LEU A 87 10.84 7.10 -9.24
C LEU A 87 9.70 7.23 -10.28
N GLU A 88 10.03 7.59 -11.52
CA GLU A 88 9.06 7.71 -12.61
C GLU A 88 8.43 6.34 -12.94
N GLN A 89 9.21 5.27 -12.88
CA GLN A 89 8.68 3.91 -13.03
C GLN A 89 7.79 3.49 -11.84
N ALA A 90 8.13 3.94 -10.62
CA ALA A 90 7.30 3.73 -9.44
C ALA A 90 5.97 4.50 -9.53
N GLU A 91 5.99 5.72 -10.07
CA GLU A 91 4.78 6.52 -10.33
C GLU A 91 3.86 5.82 -11.34
N ASP A 92 4.42 5.29 -12.44
CA ASP A 92 3.67 4.48 -13.42
C ASP A 92 3.05 3.22 -12.79
N ILE A 93 3.73 2.59 -11.82
CA ILE A 93 3.20 1.45 -11.07
C ILE A 93 2.05 1.91 -10.16
N ALA A 94 2.24 2.98 -9.41
CA ALA A 94 1.25 3.53 -8.49
C ALA A 94 -0.02 3.97 -9.22
N ASN A 95 0.11 4.63 -10.38
CA ASN A 95 -1.02 5.05 -11.20
C ASN A 95 -1.79 3.87 -11.81
N ARG A 96 -1.09 2.81 -12.25
CA ARG A 96 -1.75 1.58 -12.70
C ARG A 96 -2.49 0.86 -11.57
N TYR A 97 -1.91 0.82 -10.37
CA TYR A 97 -2.58 0.26 -9.20
C TYR A 97 -3.84 1.06 -8.85
N LEU A 98 -3.76 2.40 -8.85
CA LEU A 98 -4.91 3.27 -8.63
C LEU A 98 -6.03 3.01 -9.63
N ALA A 99 -5.71 2.93 -10.92
CA ALA A 99 -6.69 2.61 -11.96
C ALA A 99 -7.36 1.25 -11.73
N SER A 100 -6.60 0.26 -11.24
CA SER A 100 -7.13 -1.08 -10.94
C SER A 100 -8.11 -1.11 -9.76
N GLN A 101 -8.07 -0.12 -8.86
CA GLN A 101 -9.04 0.00 -7.76
C GLN A 101 -10.45 0.30 -8.27
N ASN A 102 -10.59 0.85 -9.48
CA ASN A 102 -11.87 1.24 -10.07
C ASN A 102 -12.74 2.09 -9.10
N ASN A 103 -12.08 2.90 -8.27
CA ASN A 103 -12.72 3.78 -7.31
C ASN A 103 -12.42 5.23 -7.71
N PRO A 104 -13.40 5.95 -8.27
CA PRO A 104 -13.19 7.30 -8.75
C PRO A 104 -13.00 8.32 -7.63
N ASP A 105 -13.17 7.94 -6.36
CA ASP A 105 -12.90 8.83 -5.22
C ASP A 105 -11.45 8.74 -4.72
N LEU A 106 -10.67 7.76 -5.17
CA LEU A 106 -9.25 7.67 -4.80
C LEU A 106 -8.36 8.53 -5.70
N GLU A 107 -7.29 9.07 -5.11
CA GLU A 107 -6.17 9.68 -5.83
C GLU A 107 -4.83 9.33 -5.17
N LEU A 108 -3.75 9.40 -5.96
CA LEU A 108 -2.39 9.33 -5.46
C LEU A 108 -2.13 10.61 -4.64
N ALA A 109 -1.77 10.42 -3.38
CA ALA A 109 -1.58 11.52 -2.43
C ALA A 109 -0.11 11.86 -2.24
N ASP A 110 0.74 10.83 -2.21
CA ASP A 110 2.18 10.97 -2.03
C ASP A 110 2.93 9.79 -2.66
N LEU A 111 4.16 10.05 -3.09
CA LEU A 111 5.10 9.07 -3.62
C LEU A 111 6.51 9.47 -3.20
N GLU A 112 7.12 8.63 -2.36
CA GLU A 112 8.44 8.91 -1.80
C GLU A 112 9.41 7.78 -2.14
N GLU A 113 10.65 8.17 -2.48
CA GLU A 113 11.77 7.27 -2.62
C GLU A 113 12.54 7.16 -1.31
N TRP A 114 12.60 5.95 -0.78
CA TRP A 114 13.43 5.56 0.35
C TRP A 114 14.52 4.60 -0.09
N GLU A 115 15.49 4.36 0.80
CA GLU A 115 16.62 3.46 0.54
C GLU A 115 16.15 2.06 0.15
N PHE A 116 15.11 1.55 0.82
CA PHE A 116 14.63 0.19 0.68
C PHE A 116 13.29 0.05 -0.05
N ASN A 117 12.57 1.13 -0.36
CA ASN A 117 11.30 1.00 -1.09
C ASN A 117 10.90 2.34 -1.70
N PHE A 118 9.90 2.31 -2.56
CA PHE A 118 9.06 3.48 -2.75
C PHE A 118 7.86 3.35 -1.83
N TYR A 119 7.57 4.41 -1.08
CA TYR A 119 6.37 4.54 -0.27
C TYR A 119 5.31 5.27 -1.11
N VAL A 120 4.09 4.77 -1.06
CA VAL A 120 2.97 5.28 -1.85
C VAL A 120 1.77 5.46 -0.95
N GLU A 121 1.19 6.65 -0.99
CA GLU A 121 0.00 6.97 -0.22
C GLU A 121 -1.17 7.29 -1.15
N TYR A 122 -2.36 6.74 -0.85
CA TYR A 122 -3.60 7.12 -1.52
C TYR A 122 -4.54 7.79 -0.54
N LYS A 123 -5.37 8.72 -1.03
CA LYS A 123 -6.42 9.38 -0.24
C LYS A 123 -7.74 9.44 -0.97
N GLU A 124 -8.80 9.69 -0.21
CA GLU A 124 -10.09 10.05 -0.78
C GLU A 124 -10.13 11.53 -1.16
N LYS A 125 -10.58 11.82 -2.37
CA LYS A 125 -10.82 13.18 -2.86
C LYS A 125 -11.95 13.86 -2.11
N SER A 126 -13.03 13.12 -1.84
CA SER A 126 -14.24 13.69 -1.23
C SER A 126 -14.03 14.15 0.21
N THR A 127 -13.17 13.46 0.97
CA THR A 127 -12.97 13.72 2.41
C THR A 127 -11.57 14.26 2.74
N GLY A 128 -10.59 14.05 1.87
CA GLY A 128 -9.17 14.30 2.16
C GLY A 128 -8.54 13.29 3.11
N VAL A 129 -9.31 12.32 3.63
CA VAL A 129 -8.81 11.27 4.54
C VAL A 129 -7.94 10.31 3.75
N LYS A 130 -6.77 9.99 4.29
CA LYS A 130 -5.85 9.04 3.68
C LYS A 130 -6.47 7.64 3.72
N ALA A 131 -6.46 6.98 2.58
CA ALA A 131 -7.15 5.74 2.34
C ALA A 131 -6.30 4.55 2.79
N PHE A 132 -5.09 4.40 2.26
CA PHE A 132 -4.16 3.32 2.60
C PHE A 132 -2.76 3.61 2.03
N GLN A 133 -1.77 2.91 2.57
CA GLN A 133 -0.36 2.99 2.19
C GLN A 133 0.10 1.71 1.50
N MET A 134 0.99 1.85 0.54
CA MET A 134 1.57 0.76 -0.23
C MET A 134 3.08 0.96 -0.37
N LEU A 135 3.81 -0.12 -0.54
CA LEU A 135 5.23 -0.12 -0.83
C LEU A 135 5.48 -0.74 -2.20
N ILE A 136 6.46 -0.21 -2.92
CA ILE A 136 6.96 -0.79 -4.17
C ILE A 136 8.41 -1.25 -3.96
N ASP A 137 8.65 -2.52 -4.25
CA ASP A 137 9.98 -3.11 -4.25
C ASP A 137 10.85 -2.52 -5.37
N LYS A 138 12.04 -2.01 -5.01
CA LYS A 138 12.87 -1.26 -5.96
C LYS A 138 13.51 -2.11 -7.07
N TYR A 139 13.60 -3.44 -6.94
CA TYR A 139 14.17 -4.27 -8.01
C TYR A 139 13.09 -4.87 -8.92
N THR A 140 11.96 -5.25 -8.35
CA THR A 140 10.91 -6.01 -9.03
C THR A 140 9.73 -5.17 -9.46
N GLY A 141 9.53 -3.99 -8.85
CA GLY A 141 8.33 -3.18 -9.05
C GLY A 141 7.07 -3.80 -8.46
N ASN A 142 7.19 -4.84 -7.64
CA ASN A 142 6.05 -5.44 -6.96
C ASN A 142 5.49 -4.47 -5.93
N MET A 143 4.18 -4.25 -5.98
CA MET A 143 3.47 -3.39 -5.06
C MET A 143 2.69 -4.23 -4.04
N PHE A 144 2.79 -3.86 -2.76
CA PHE A 144 2.14 -4.56 -1.66
C PHE A 144 1.74 -3.59 -0.56
N PRO A 145 0.72 -3.89 0.26
CA PRO A 145 0.34 -3.02 1.36
C PRO A 145 1.50 -2.80 2.32
N GLU A 146 1.62 -1.57 2.81
CA GLU A 146 2.56 -1.28 3.89
C GLU A 146 2.22 -2.10 5.14
N MET A 147 3.24 -2.68 5.74
CA MET A 147 3.11 -3.50 6.94
C MET A 147 2.82 -2.67 8.19
N GLY A 148 2.20 -3.29 9.20
CA GLY A 148 1.96 -2.63 10.47
C GLY A 148 0.66 -1.83 10.50
N PRO A 149 0.66 -0.55 10.94
CA PRO A 149 -0.54 0.26 11.15
C PRO A 149 -1.53 0.27 9.98
N ASN A 150 -1.04 0.42 8.75
CA ASN A 150 -1.89 0.35 7.57
C ASN A 150 -2.72 -0.94 7.49
N MET A 151 -2.12 -2.11 7.76
CA MET A 151 -2.86 -3.38 7.73
C MET A 151 -3.70 -3.63 9.00
N MET A 152 -3.21 -3.20 10.16
CA MET A 152 -3.77 -3.57 11.47
C MET A 152 -4.77 -2.56 12.03
N TRP A 153 -4.60 -1.28 11.73
CA TRP A 153 -5.38 -0.18 12.31
C TRP A 153 -6.29 0.51 11.29
N ASN A 154 -6.09 0.29 9.99
CA ASN A 154 -6.97 0.84 8.97
C ASN A 154 -8.35 0.15 8.99
N THR A 155 -9.36 0.88 9.45
CA THR A 155 -10.72 0.36 9.71
C THR A 155 -11.63 0.37 8.48
N LYS A 156 -11.19 0.97 7.37
CA LYS A 156 -12.01 1.08 6.14
C LYS A 156 -11.47 0.25 4.98
N TYR A 157 -10.17 0.30 4.74
CA TYR A 157 -9.56 -0.31 3.56
C TYR A 157 -8.78 -1.60 3.86
N MET A 158 -8.46 -1.88 5.13
CA MET A 158 -7.75 -3.10 5.54
C MET A 158 -8.50 -3.82 6.66
N MET A 159 -7.77 -4.47 7.57
CA MET A 159 -8.32 -5.43 8.53
C MET A 159 -8.50 -4.85 9.94
N GLY A 160 -8.51 -3.51 10.09
CA GLY A 160 -8.75 -2.86 11.37
C GLY A 160 -10.12 -3.22 11.93
N LEU A 161 -10.14 -3.74 13.16
CA LEU A 161 -11.36 -4.25 13.80
C LEU A 161 -12.07 -3.21 14.69
N GLN A 162 -11.42 -2.07 14.93
CA GLN A 162 -11.98 -0.98 15.74
C GLN A 162 -13.12 -0.28 14.96
N ALA A 163 -14.17 0.09 15.68
CA ALA A 163 -15.34 0.74 15.11
C ALA A 163 -15.65 2.06 15.82
N GLY A 164 -16.29 2.98 15.10
CA GLY A 164 -16.68 4.29 15.61
C GLY A 164 -15.60 5.36 15.44
N ALA A 165 -15.92 6.57 15.89
CA ALA A 165 -15.02 7.71 15.81
C ALA A 165 -13.77 7.51 16.66
N MET A 166 -12.63 7.99 16.17
CA MET A 166 -11.38 7.99 16.93
C MET A 166 -11.52 8.94 18.14
N PRO A 167 -11.35 8.47 19.38
CA PRO A 167 -11.43 9.31 20.57
C PRO A 167 -10.21 10.21 20.76
N ILE A 168 -9.06 9.87 20.17
CA ILE A 168 -7.84 10.66 20.23
C ILE A 168 -7.88 11.65 19.08
N THR A 169 -7.65 12.94 19.37
CA THR A 169 -7.54 13.97 18.33
C THR A 169 -6.16 13.96 17.67
N GLU A 170 -6.03 14.57 16.51
CA GLU A 170 -4.74 14.69 15.83
C GLU A 170 -3.70 15.44 16.70
N GLU A 171 -4.13 16.47 17.43
CA GLU A 171 -3.25 17.22 18.33
C GLU A 171 -2.74 16.35 19.49
N GLN A 172 -3.61 15.49 20.05
CA GLN A 172 -3.21 14.53 21.07
C GLN A 172 -2.25 13.47 20.50
N ALA A 173 -2.56 12.96 19.29
CA ALA A 173 -1.70 12.02 18.60
C ALA A 173 -0.30 12.59 18.33
N ARG A 174 -0.22 13.86 17.89
CA ARG A 174 1.03 14.60 17.71
C ARG A 174 1.82 14.74 19.00
N VAL A 175 1.15 14.98 20.12
CA VAL A 175 1.81 15.00 21.44
C VAL A 175 2.38 13.63 21.79
N TYR A 176 1.64 12.53 21.55
CA TYR A 176 2.15 11.17 21.81
C TYR A 176 3.33 10.81 20.91
N ALA A 177 3.25 11.18 19.63
CA ALA A 177 4.35 11.05 18.67
C ALA A 177 5.61 11.76 19.18
N GLN A 178 5.50 13.05 19.53
CA GLN A 178 6.65 13.81 20.02
C GLN A 178 7.23 13.24 21.32
N GLN A 179 6.38 12.79 22.26
CA GLN A 179 6.85 12.14 23.49
C GLN A 179 7.64 10.85 23.21
N PHE A 180 7.18 10.05 22.25
CA PHE A 180 7.93 8.88 21.80
C PHE A 180 9.29 9.30 21.23
N LEU A 181 9.32 10.28 20.32
CA LEU A 181 10.53 10.78 19.69
C LEU A 181 11.53 11.33 20.72
N ASP A 182 11.09 12.16 21.66
CA ASP A 182 11.94 12.71 22.72
C ASP A 182 12.61 11.60 23.56
N SER A 183 11.91 10.48 23.74
CA SER A 183 12.40 9.35 24.55
C SER A 183 13.28 8.36 23.79
N ARG A 184 13.03 8.15 22.48
CA ARG A 184 13.66 7.09 21.68
C ARG A 184 14.61 7.61 20.60
N LEU A 185 14.34 8.79 20.08
CA LEU A 185 15.08 9.42 18.98
C LEU A 185 15.37 10.90 19.32
N PRO A 186 16.18 11.21 20.36
CA PRO A 186 16.42 12.59 20.77
C PRO A 186 16.95 13.46 19.62
N GLY A 187 16.40 14.68 19.53
CA GLY A 187 16.75 15.65 18.48
C GLY A 187 15.90 15.53 17.21
N THR A 188 14.95 14.60 17.14
CA THR A 188 13.93 14.55 16.08
C THR A 188 12.64 15.26 16.48
N LYS A 189 11.86 15.69 15.50
CA LYS A 189 10.54 16.32 15.68
C LYS A 189 9.49 15.65 14.80
N THR A 190 8.27 15.60 15.29
CA THR A 190 7.10 15.25 14.49
C THR A 190 6.64 16.47 13.68
N GLU A 191 6.35 16.28 12.40
CA GLU A 191 5.95 17.34 11.47
C GLU A 191 4.59 17.02 10.84
N ASP A 192 4.31 17.57 9.66
CA ASP A 192 3.06 17.36 8.93
C ASP A 192 2.68 15.88 8.87
N GLY A 193 1.37 15.65 8.88
CA GLY A 193 0.79 14.34 9.05
C GLY A 193 -0.54 14.22 8.34
N GLY A 194 -1.04 12.99 8.31
CA GLY A 194 -2.29 12.62 7.64
C GLY A 194 -3.20 11.83 8.57
N VAL A 195 -4.50 12.09 8.47
CA VAL A 195 -5.50 11.23 9.11
C VAL A 195 -5.81 10.05 8.21
N PHE A 196 -5.68 8.84 8.76
CA PHE A 196 -6.18 7.61 8.18
C PHE A 196 -7.41 7.13 8.94
N TYR A 197 -8.14 6.19 8.36
CA TYR A 197 -9.23 5.51 9.06
C TYR A 197 -8.70 4.65 10.20
N GLY A 198 -8.65 5.19 11.42
CA GLY A 198 -8.28 4.47 12.65
C GLY A 198 -6.90 4.82 13.23
N TYR A 199 -6.11 5.66 12.55
CA TYR A 199 -4.82 6.12 13.02
C TYR A 199 -4.40 7.45 12.37
N TYR A 200 -3.35 8.05 12.92
CA TYR A 200 -2.71 9.26 12.40
C TYR A 200 -1.30 8.93 11.96
N HIS A 201 -0.88 9.47 10.83
CA HIS A 201 0.46 9.37 10.28
C HIS A 201 1.21 10.67 10.49
N PHE A 202 2.51 10.62 10.77
CA PHE A 202 3.35 11.80 10.90
C PHE A 202 4.76 11.57 10.35
N ASP A 203 5.27 12.59 9.67
CA ASP A 203 6.67 12.69 9.33
C ASP A 203 7.52 12.94 10.57
N VAL A 204 8.76 12.47 10.51
CA VAL A 204 9.79 12.71 11.50
C VAL A 204 10.93 13.46 10.85
N LYS A 205 11.26 14.66 11.35
CA LYS A 205 12.42 15.43 10.90
C LYS A 205 13.56 15.43 11.91
N LYS A 206 14.77 15.53 11.40
CA LYS A 206 15.99 15.83 12.16
C LYS A 206 16.78 16.90 11.43
N ASP A 207 17.11 18.00 12.12
CA ASP A 207 17.81 19.13 11.52
C ASP A 207 17.10 19.64 10.23
N ASP A 208 15.77 19.77 10.30
CA ASP A 208 14.86 20.17 9.21
C ASP A 208 14.86 19.26 7.95
N LYS A 209 15.41 18.04 8.06
CA LYS A 209 15.38 17.03 6.99
C LYS A 209 14.52 15.85 7.36
N MET A 210 13.88 15.23 6.37
CA MET A 210 13.16 13.97 6.53
C MET A 210 14.08 12.91 7.12
N TYR A 211 13.64 12.31 8.22
CA TYR A 211 14.41 11.31 8.99
C TYR A 211 13.69 9.97 9.03
N GLY A 212 12.36 9.97 9.00
CA GLY A 212 11.54 8.78 9.07
C GLY A 212 10.07 9.17 9.18
N MET A 213 9.24 8.21 9.56
CA MET A 213 7.82 8.40 9.76
C MET A 213 7.31 7.48 10.88
N LEU A 214 6.17 7.83 11.46
CA LEU A 214 5.50 7.04 12.48
C LEU A 214 3.99 7.17 12.38
N ASP A 215 3.29 6.21 12.98
CA ASP A 215 1.86 6.27 13.17
C ASP A 215 1.46 6.27 14.63
N VAL A 216 0.28 6.81 14.92
CA VAL A 216 -0.35 6.79 16.24
C VAL A 216 -1.77 6.24 16.11
N ASN A 217 -2.06 5.16 16.81
CA ASN A 217 -3.38 4.55 16.82
C ASN A 217 -4.42 5.54 17.39
N GLY A 218 -5.51 5.79 16.65
CA GLY A 218 -6.51 6.79 17.02
C GLY A 218 -7.44 6.38 18.17
N TYR A 219 -7.35 5.14 18.65
CA TYR A 219 -8.16 4.63 19.77
C TYR A 219 -7.35 4.47 21.06
N SER A 220 -6.11 4.01 20.96
CA SER A 220 -5.26 3.68 22.11
C SER A 220 -4.11 4.66 22.35
N GLY A 221 -3.71 5.44 21.34
CA GLY A 221 -2.55 6.33 21.40
C GLY A 221 -1.22 5.58 21.27
N GLN A 222 -1.26 4.30 20.92
CA GLN A 222 -0.06 3.52 20.66
C GLN A 222 0.72 4.12 19.48
N VAL A 223 2.00 4.41 19.70
CA VAL A 223 2.92 4.92 18.68
C VAL A 223 3.66 3.76 18.02
N TRP A 224 3.78 3.80 16.69
CA TRP A 224 4.52 2.84 15.88
C TRP A 224 5.49 3.57 14.94
N TYR A 225 6.79 3.52 15.25
CA TYR A 225 7.82 4.08 14.38
C TYR A 225 8.20 3.11 13.27
N HIS A 226 8.30 3.61 12.04
CA HIS A 226 8.61 2.79 10.87
C HIS A 226 10.11 2.59 10.75
N THR A 227 10.55 1.34 10.60
CA THR A 227 11.98 0.97 10.60
C THR A 227 12.44 0.30 9.31
N TRP A 228 11.54 0.14 8.33
CA TRP A 228 11.77 -0.64 7.11
C TRP A 228 12.07 0.20 5.86
N HIS A 229 12.01 1.53 5.92
CA HIS A 229 12.28 2.36 4.74
C HIS A 229 13.77 2.61 4.50
N GLY A 230 14.58 2.63 5.57
CA GLY A 230 15.98 3.09 5.51
C GLY A 230 16.05 4.61 5.43
N ASN A 231 17.06 5.15 4.74
CA ASN A 231 17.20 6.60 4.58
C ASN A 231 16.24 7.18 3.54
N PHE A 232 15.70 8.37 3.79
CA PHE A 232 14.95 9.14 2.80
C PHE A 232 15.85 9.58 1.64
N ILE A 233 15.35 9.52 0.40
CA ILE A 233 16.07 9.95 -0.80
C ILE A 233 15.42 11.20 -1.40
N ARG A 234 14.13 11.15 -1.74
CA ARG A 234 13.35 12.26 -2.33
C ARG A 234 11.85 11.94 -2.40
N GLU A 235 11.05 12.95 -2.67
CA GLU A 235 9.61 12.89 -3.01
C GLU A 235 9.38 13.50 -4.41
N ASP A 236 8.21 13.26 -5.02
CA ASP A 236 7.80 13.83 -6.32
C ASP A 236 6.81 14.99 -6.18
#